data_AF-A0AA42H4T4-F1
#
_entry.id   AF-A0AA42H4T4-F1
#
_cell.length_a   1.000
_cell.length_b   1.000
_cell.length_c   1.000
_cell.angle_alpha   90.00
_cell.angle_beta   90.00
_cell.angle_gamma   90.00
#
_symmetry.space_group_name_H-M   'P 1'
#
loop_
_entity.id
_entity.type
_entity.pdbx_description
1 polymer ?
#
loop_
_entity_poly.entity_id
_entity_poly.type
_entity_poly.pdbx_seq_one_letter_code
_entity_poly.pdbx_strand_id
1 'polypeptide(L)' 'MPSKEHLALKFDICTILQSAKPDETVKTAGLILSTIRAALQKPTDEMKRKGIMYTDFPSQCWRAMLAASALGEQSE' A
#
# COMPACT_ATOMS: atom_id res chain seq x y z
N MET A 1 -1.65 14.55 -7.76
CA MET A 1 -1.17 13.40 -8.55
C MET A 1 -0.81 12.27 -7.58
N PRO A 2 -1.10 11.01 -7.89
CA PRO A 2 -0.80 9.90 -6.98
C PRO A 2 0.71 9.62 -6.99
N SER A 3 1.28 9.21 -5.85
CA SER A 3 2.68 8.80 -5.80
C SER A 3 2.96 7.63 -6.75
N LYS A 4 4.22 7.48 -7.19
CA LYS A 4 4.62 6.38 -8.09
C LYS A 4 4.32 5.01 -7.47
N GLU A 5 4.45 4.89 -6.16
CA GLU A 5 4.17 3.69 -5.37
C GLU A 5 2.66 3.40 -5.34
N HIS A 6 1.82 4.44 -5.21
CA HIS A 6 0.37 4.29 -5.28
C HIS A 6 -0.06 3.79 -6.67
N LEU A 7 0.50 4.36 -7.74
CA LEU A 7 0.21 3.94 -9.11
C LEU A 7 0.66 2.49 -9.37
N ALA A 8 1.84 2.10 -8.89
CA ALA A 8 2.34 0.73 -8.99
C ALA A 8 1.42 -0.26 -8.26
N LEU A 9 1.05 0.04 -7.00
CA LEU A 9 0.13 -0.82 -6.23
C LEU A 9 -1.22 -0.96 -6.92
N LYS A 10 -1.77 0.15 -7.44
CA LYS A 10 -3.03 0.13 -8.19
C LYS A 10 -2.92 -0.74 -9.44
N PHE A 11 -1.83 -0.64 -10.19
CA PHE A 11 -1.58 -1.46 -11.37
C PHE A 11 -1.52 -2.94 -11.01
N ASP A 12 -0.74 -3.31 -9.99
CA ASP A 12 -0.59 -4.70 -9.54
C ASP A 12 -1.93 -5.32 -9.11
N ILE A 13 -2.75 -4.57 -8.36
CA ILE A 13 -4.09 -5.02 -7.95
C ILE A 13 -5.01 -5.20 -9.18
N CYS A 14 -5.00 -4.27 -10.13
CA CYS A 14 -5.77 -4.39 -11.36
C CYS A 14 -5.37 -5.62 -12.16
N THR A 15 -4.07 -5.91 -12.28
CA THR A 15 -3.57 -7.11 -12.96
C THR A 15 -4.05 -8.40 -12.28
N ILE A 16 -4.03 -8.45 -10.95
CA ILE A 16 -4.56 -9.60 -10.19
C ILE A 16 -6.04 -9.79 -10.46
N LEU A 17 -6.84 -8.72 -10.41
CA LEU A 17 -8.28 -8.77 -10.64
C LEU A 17 -8.64 -9.17 -12.08
N GLN A 18 -7.90 -8.69 -13.08
CA GLN A 18 -8.10 -9.05 -14.49
C GLN A 18 -7.77 -10.52 -14.77
N SER A 19 -6.84 -11.10 -14.00
CA SER A 19 -6.42 -12.49 -14.13
C SER A 19 -7.25 -13.45 -13.26
N ALA A 20 -8.16 -12.93 -12.43
CA ALA A 20 -8.90 -13.70 -11.45
C ALA A 20 -9.98 -14.56 -12.13
N LYS A 21 -10.01 -15.85 -11.77
CA LYS A 21 -11.12 -16.72 -12.15
C LYS A 21 -12.26 -16.64 -11.11
N PRO A 22 -13.52 -16.81 -11.53
CA PRO A 22 -14.67 -16.71 -10.63
C PRO A 22 -14.61 -17.68 -9.44
N ASP A 23 -14.03 -18.86 -9.62
CA ASP A 23 -13.88 -19.92 -8.63
C ASP A 23 -12.64 -19.79 -7.73
N GLU A 24 -11.73 -18.88 -8.04
CA GLU A 24 -10.47 -18.67 -7.28
C GLU A 24 -10.55 -17.49 -6.29
N THR A 25 -11.76 -17.08 -5.87
CA THR A 25 -11.97 -15.84 -5.07
C THR A 25 -11.10 -15.76 -3.81
N VAL A 26 -10.97 -16.86 -3.06
CA VAL A 26 -10.16 -16.91 -1.83
C VAL A 26 -8.67 -16.70 -2.12
N LYS A 27 -8.17 -17.32 -3.20
CA LYS A 27 -6.78 -17.19 -3.64
C LYS A 27 -6.50 -15.78 -4.15
N THR A 28 -7.42 -15.20 -4.93
CA THR A 28 -7.34 -13.81 -5.40
C THR A 28 -7.31 -12.83 -4.23
N ALA A 29 -8.17 -13.01 -3.22
CA ALA A 29 -8.16 -12.19 -2.02
C ALA A 29 -6.83 -12.30 -1.25
N GLY A 30 -6.28 -13.51 -1.13
CA GLY A 30 -4.97 -13.74 -0.53
C GLY A 30 -3.84 -13.01 -1.27
N LEU A 31 -3.85 -13.04 -2.60
CA LEU A 31 -2.87 -12.34 -3.43
C LEU A 31 -2.97 -10.81 -3.24
N ILE A 32 -4.18 -10.25 -3.29
CA ILE A 32 -4.39 -8.80 -3.10
C ILE A 32 -3.89 -8.35 -1.72
N LEU A 33 -4.26 -9.07 -0.66
CA LEU A 33 -3.81 -8.74 0.70
C LEU A 33 -2.29 -8.84 0.84
N SER A 34 -1.67 -9.84 0.21
CA SER A 34 -0.20 -10.01 0.23
C SER A 34 0.49 -8.86 -0.50
N THR A 35 -0.03 -8.43 -1.66
CA THR A 35 0.50 -7.29 -2.43
C THR A 35 0.38 -5.99 -1.65
N ILE A 36 -0.78 -5.72 -1.03
CA ILE A 36 -0.97 -4.55 -0.17
C ILE A 36 0.02 -4.59 1.00
N ARG A 37 0.16 -5.74 1.67
CA ARG A 37 1.10 -5.88 2.79
C ARG A 37 2.55 -5.63 2.37
N ALA A 38 2.97 -6.14 1.21
CA ALA A 38 4.31 -5.92 0.68
C ALA A 38 4.56 -4.43 0.33
N ALA A 39 3.55 -3.75 -0.22
CA ALA A 39 3.62 -2.32 -0.49
C ALA A 39 3.74 -1.50 0.81
N LEU A 40 3.06 -1.91 1.88
CA LEU A 40 3.15 -1.26 3.19
C LEU A 40 4.47 -1.56 3.91
N GLN A 41 5.06 -2.75 3.73
CA GLN A 41 6.34 -3.09 4.39
C GLN A 41 7.53 -2.23 3.95
N LYS A 42 7.44 -1.54 2.80
CA LYS A 42 8.47 -0.60 2.36
C LYS A 42 8.16 0.78 2.95
N PRO A 43 8.87 1.23 4.00
CA PRO A 43 8.69 2.59 4.52
C PRO A 43 8.97 3.58 3.39
N THR A 44 7.98 4.41 3.06
CA THR A 44 8.18 5.49 2.08
C THR A 44 9.23 6.47 2.61
N ASP A 45 9.92 7.16 1.71
CA ASP A 45 10.95 8.11 2.14
C ASP A 45 10.37 9.25 2.98
N GLU A 46 9.09 9.57 2.80
CA GLU A 46 8.36 10.50 3.65
C GLU A 46 8.15 9.98 5.08
N MET A 47 7.87 8.69 5.26
CA MET A 47 7.77 8.09 6.60
C MET A 47 9.11 8.05 7.32
N LYS A 48 10.20 7.78 6.58
CA LYS A 48 11.56 7.88 7.12
C LYS A 48 11.86 9.32 7.54
N ARG A 49 11.50 10.29 6.69
CA ARG A 49 11.69 11.73 6.96
C ARG A 49 10.88 12.22 8.15
N LYS A 50 9.66 11.70 8.36
CA LYS A 50 8.78 12.05 9.48
C LYS A 50 9.07 11.29 10.78
N GLY A 51 10.10 10.43 10.82
CA GLY A 51 10.47 9.65 12.01
C GLY A 51 9.44 8.59 12.42
N ILE A 52 8.42 8.34 11.59
CA ILE A 52 7.29 7.45 11.89
C ILE A 52 7.75 6.00 12.07
N MET A 53 8.84 5.62 11.39
CA MET A 53 9.43 4.28 11.47
C MET A 53 9.94 3.90 12.88
N TYR A 54 10.18 4.89 13.76
CA TYR A 54 10.69 4.69 15.11
C TYR A 54 9.60 4.78 16.20
N THR A 55 8.33 4.85 15.81
CA THR A 55 7.24 4.93 16.79
C THR A 55 6.88 3.54 17.31
N ASP A 56 6.82 3.38 18.64
CA ASP A 56 6.41 2.13 19.33
C ASP A 56 4.92 1.77 19.12
N PHE A 57 4.26 2.40 18.14
CA PHE A 57 2.85 2.25 17.85
C PHE A 57 2.65 1.71 16.43
N PRO A 58 2.69 0.37 16.25
CA PRO A 58 2.50 -0.29 14.95
C PRO A 58 1.21 0.13 14.23
N SER A 59 0.16 0.45 14.99
CA SER A 59 -1.12 0.93 14.47
C SER A 59 -1.05 2.35 13.90
N GLN A 60 -0.17 3.21 14.44
CA GLN A 60 0.10 4.55 13.91
C GLN A 60 0.99 4.47 12.68
N CYS A 61 1.99 3.59 12.68
CA CYS A 61 2.74 3.25 11.46
C CYS A 61 1.81 2.76 10.35
N TRP A 62 0.88 1.84 10.68
CA TRP A 62 -0.08 1.30 9.72
C TRP A 62 -1.04 2.36 9.18
N ARG A 63 -1.58 3.22 10.06
CA ARG A 63 -2.40 4.37 9.64
C ARG A 63 -1.61 5.38 8.82
N ALA A 64 -0.36 5.65 9.16
CA ALA A 64 0.50 6.55 8.42
C ALA A 64 0.92 5.98 7.06
N MET A 65 1.15 4.66 6.95
CA MET A 65 1.41 3.98 5.68
C MET A 65 0.18 4.05 4.76
N LEU A 66 -1.01 3.76 5.29
CA LEU A 66 -2.27 3.89 4.55
C LEU A 66 -2.57 5.36 4.20
N ALA A 67 -2.36 6.28 5.12
CA ALA A 67 -2.61 7.70 4.93
C ALA A 67 -1.61 8.32 3.94
N ALA A 68 -0.31 8.02 4.01
CA ALA A 68 0.68 8.46 3.02
C ALA A 68 0.41 7.86 1.64
N SER A 69 -0.04 6.60 1.58
CA SER A 69 -0.48 5.98 0.33
C SER A 69 -1.78 6.58 -0.23
N ALA A 70 -2.57 7.29 0.59
CA ALA A 70 -3.78 8.02 0.18
C ALA A 70 -3.54 9.53 -0.04
N LEU A 71 -2.57 10.13 0.65
CA LEU A 71 -2.20 11.55 0.64
C LEU A 71 -1.10 11.86 -0.38
N GLY A 72 -0.98 11.04 -1.43
CA GLY A 72 0.08 11.12 -2.44
C GLY A 72 0.27 12.45 -3.16
N GLU A 73 -0.47 13.52 -2.83
CA GLU A 73 -0.10 14.93 -3.06
C GLU A 73 -1.02 15.86 -2.25
N GLN A 74 -0.56 16.32 -1.09
CA GLN A 74 -1.00 17.58 -0.48
C GLN A 74 0.22 18.33 0.07
N SER A 75 1.10 18.75 -0.83
CA SER A 75 1.98 19.91 -0.61
C SER A 75 2.28 20.52 -1.98
N GLU A 76 2.14 21.85 -2.02
CA GLU A 76 2.31 22.76 -3.16
C GLU A 76 3.61 22.56 -3.96
#